data_AF-A0A7Y0FYS7-F1
#
_entry.id   AF-A0A7Y0FYS7-F1
#
_cell.length_a   1.000
_cell.length_b   1.000
_cell.length_c   1.000
_cell.angle_alpha   90.00
_cell.angle_beta   90.00
_cell.angle_gamma   90.00
#
_symmetry.space_group_name_H-M   'P 1'
#
loop_
_entity.id
_entity.type
_entity.pdbx_description
1 polymer ?
#
loop_
_entity_poly.entity_id
_entity_poly.type
_entity_poly.pdbx_seq_one_letter_code
_entity_poly.pdbx_strand_id
1 'polypeptide(L)'
;MPTSISELCCSPVLAGPLTPEAADDLATALKVVADATRLRLLGLIRSQPTGEACTCDLTEPLGLTQPTVTHHLRVLYEAGFLEREKRGRQTYYRIAPESMSVLCQALDPSPQLLTAS
;
A
#
# COMPACT_ATOMS: atom_id res chain seq x y z
N MET A 1 -0.36 -17.38 10.04
CA MET A 1 -1.28 -16.22 9.90
C MET A 1 -0.44 -15.12 9.27
N PRO A 2 -0.78 -14.52 8.13
CA PRO A 2 0.02 -13.40 7.63
C PRO A 2 -0.24 -12.21 8.56
N THR A 3 0.82 -11.77 9.24
CA THR A 3 0.87 -10.60 10.12
C THR A 3 0.43 -9.37 9.32
N SER A 4 -0.52 -8.62 9.85
CA SER A 4 -1.05 -7.44 9.16
C SER A 4 -0.05 -6.29 9.32
N ILE A 5 0.17 -5.53 8.25
CA ILE A 5 1.13 -4.41 8.24
C ILE A 5 0.87 -3.38 9.35
N SER A 6 -0.37 -3.30 9.86
CA SER A 6 -0.78 -2.47 10.98
C SER A 6 -0.11 -2.80 12.33
N GLU A 7 0.54 -3.96 12.47
CA GLU A 7 1.16 -4.40 13.73
C GLU A 7 2.64 -3.95 13.89
N LEU A 8 3.23 -3.32 12.86
CA LEU A 8 4.62 -2.79 12.90
C LEU A 8 4.75 -1.43 13.61
N CYS A 9 3.70 -0.96 14.29
CA CYS A 9 3.64 0.34 14.94
C CYS A 9 4.56 0.39 16.18
N CYS A 10 5.72 1.06 16.06
CA CYS A 10 6.16 2.15 16.97
C CYS A 10 7.70 2.38 17.04
N SER A 11 8.51 1.88 16.12
CA SER A 11 9.89 2.38 15.97
C SER A 11 10.29 2.36 14.50
N PRO A 12 11.07 3.34 14.00
CA PRO A 12 11.64 3.23 12.66
C PRO A 12 12.44 1.92 12.64
N VAL A 13 12.08 1.03 11.73
CA VAL A 13 12.75 -0.26 11.56
C VAL A 13 14.26 -0.04 11.35
N LEU A 14 14.65 1.10 10.77
CA LEU A 14 16.04 1.49 10.55
C LEU A 14 16.70 2.25 11.72
N ALA A 15 16.03 2.45 12.86
CA ALA A 15 16.61 3.13 14.02
C ALA A 15 17.55 2.23 14.87
N GLY A 16 17.58 0.93 14.59
CA GLY A 16 18.41 -0.05 15.28
C GLY A 16 18.46 -1.40 14.55
N PRO A 17 19.21 -2.40 15.07
CA PRO A 17 19.28 -3.71 14.46
C PRO A 17 17.93 -4.45 14.56
N LEU A 18 17.43 -4.94 13.43
CA LEU A 18 16.20 -5.74 13.35
C LEU A 18 16.44 -7.18 13.82
N THR A 19 15.40 -7.76 14.41
CA THR A 19 15.31 -9.21 14.54
C THR A 19 15.07 -9.84 13.16
N PRO A 20 15.50 -11.09 12.92
CA PRO A 20 15.23 -11.77 11.65
C PRO A 20 13.74 -11.82 11.28
N GLU A 21 12.86 -12.06 12.27
CA GLU A 21 11.41 -12.12 12.09
C GLU A 21 10.83 -10.77 11.65
N ALA A 22 11.20 -9.67 12.30
CA ALA A 22 10.75 -8.34 11.91
C ALA A 22 11.25 -7.92 10.52
N ALA A 23 12.47 -8.36 10.15
CA ALA A 23 13.01 -8.14 8.81
C ALA A 23 12.21 -8.90 7.73
N ASP A 24 11.82 -10.15 8.00
CA ASP A 24 11.01 -10.96 7.08
C ASP A 24 9.59 -10.41 6.91
N ASP A 25 8.97 -9.95 7.99
CA ASP A 25 7.65 -9.31 7.95
C ASP A 25 7.68 -8.01 7.14
N LEU A 26 8.67 -7.14 7.39
CA LEU A 26 8.83 -5.92 6.61
C LEU A 26 9.15 -6.21 5.14
N ALA A 27 10.04 -7.18 4.86
CA ALA A 27 10.36 -7.57 3.50
C ALA A 27 9.11 -8.08 2.76
N THR A 28 8.24 -8.81 3.44
CA THR A 28 6.97 -9.28 2.88
C THR A 28 6.04 -8.12 2.55
N ALA A 29 5.89 -7.16 3.46
CA ALA A 29 5.10 -5.94 3.23
C ALA A 29 5.65 -5.11 2.06
N LEU A 30 6.98 -4.91 2.02
CA LEU A 30 7.65 -4.19 0.93
C LEU A 30 7.48 -4.89 -0.41
N LYS A 31 7.55 -6.22 -0.43
CA LYS A 31 7.38 -7.02 -1.66
C LYS A 31 6.00 -6.84 -2.27
N VAL A 32 4.98 -6.57 -1.45
CA VAL A 32 3.67 -6.22 -1.96
C VAL A 32 3.71 -4.89 -2.71
N VAL A 33 4.39 -3.85 -2.23
CA VAL A 33 4.43 -2.57 -2.97
C VAL A 33 5.53 -2.50 -4.04
N ALA A 34 6.58 -3.33 -3.96
CA ALA A 34 7.74 -3.34 -4.85
C ALA A 34 7.48 -3.99 -6.23
N ASP A 35 6.43 -3.54 -6.92
CA ASP A 35 6.09 -3.94 -8.27
C ASP A 35 5.69 -2.72 -9.09
N ALA A 36 6.25 -2.60 -10.29
CA ALA A 36 6.08 -1.42 -11.12
C ALA A 36 4.60 -1.15 -11.46
N THR A 37 3.80 -2.19 -11.71
CA THR A 37 2.38 -2.04 -12.04
C THR A 37 1.60 -1.56 -10.82
N ARG A 38 1.88 -2.13 -9.64
CA ARG A 38 1.21 -1.73 -8.38
C ARG A 38 1.57 -0.31 -7.96
N LEU A 39 2.83 0.11 -8.12
CA LEU A 39 3.23 1.50 -7.89
C LEU A 39 2.53 2.46 -8.85
N ARG A 40 2.41 2.10 -10.15
CA ARG A 40 1.65 2.89 -11.12
C ARG A 40 0.16 2.96 -10.77
N LEU A 41 -0.45 1.87 -10.33
CA LEU A 41 -1.84 1.85 -9.85
C LEU A 41 -2.05 2.80 -8.68
N LEU A 42 -1.19 2.76 -7.67
CA LEU A 42 -1.24 3.67 -6.52
C LEU A 42 -1.12 5.14 -6.98
N GLY A 43 -0.18 5.43 -7.87
CA GLY A 43 -0.02 6.77 -8.45
C GLY A 43 -1.27 7.25 -9.21
N LEU A 44 -1.88 6.37 -10.02
CA LEU A 44 -3.11 6.68 -10.76
C LEU A 44 -4.30 6.94 -9.84
N ILE A 45 -4.50 6.09 -8.82
CA ILE A 45 -5.58 6.26 -7.82
C ILE A 45 -5.40 7.60 -7.10
N ARG A 46 -4.17 7.91 -6.65
CA ARG A 46 -3.86 9.18 -5.96
C ARG A 46 -4.09 10.40 -6.85
N SER A 47 -3.90 10.28 -8.15
CA SER A 47 -4.06 11.37 -9.11
C SER A 47 -5.51 11.65 -9.48
N GLN A 48 -6.45 10.78 -9.08
CA GLN A 48 -7.88 11.03 -9.31
C GLN A 48 -8.37 12.20 -8.43
N PRO A 49 -9.28 13.05 -8.93
CA PRO A 49 -9.81 14.19 -8.17
C PRO A 49 -10.45 13.82 -6.82
N THR A 50 -11.04 12.63 -6.75
CA THR A 50 -11.71 12.09 -5.56
C THR A 50 -10.78 11.22 -4.70
N GLY A 51 -9.55 10.94 -5.15
CA GLY A 51 -8.61 10.03 -4.49
C GLY A 51 -9.01 8.54 -4.56
N GLU A 52 -9.95 8.20 -5.44
CA GLU A 52 -10.43 6.84 -5.68
C GLU A 52 -10.59 6.58 -7.18
N ALA A 53 -10.46 5.32 -7.62
CA ALA A 53 -10.60 4.94 -9.02
C ALA A 53 -11.41 3.65 -9.20
N CYS A 54 -12.19 3.57 -10.28
CA CYS A 54 -12.81 2.32 -10.73
C CYS A 54 -11.77 1.43 -11.41
N THR A 55 -11.95 0.11 -11.35
CA THR A 55 -11.16 -0.85 -12.18
C THR A 55 -11.13 -0.45 -13.66
N CYS A 56 -12.25 0.07 -14.17
CA CYS A 56 -12.43 0.51 -15.54
C CYS A 56 -11.54 1.71 -15.93
N ASP A 57 -11.31 2.64 -15.00
CA ASP A 57 -10.47 3.82 -15.23
C ASP A 57 -8.97 3.51 -15.17
N LEU A 58 -8.62 2.32 -14.65
CA LEU A 58 -7.24 1.91 -14.41
C LEU A 58 -6.65 1.05 -15.52
N THR A 59 -7.49 0.42 -16.35
CA THR A 59 -7.03 -0.50 -17.41
C THR A 59 -6.38 0.22 -18.59
N GLU A 60 -7.01 1.27 -19.11
CA GLU A 60 -6.51 2.00 -20.28
C GLU A 60 -5.17 2.70 -20.02
N PRO A 61 -4.99 3.47 -18.93
CA PRO A 61 -3.73 4.19 -18.68
C PRO A 61 -2.52 3.27 -18.46
N LEU A 62 -2.75 2.02 -18.07
CA LEU A 62 -1.71 1.03 -17.86
C LEU A 62 -1.41 0.21 -19.12
N GLY A 63 -2.29 0.24 -20.13
CA GLY A 63 -2.19 -0.65 -21.30
C GLY A 63 -2.33 -2.12 -20.91
N LEU A 64 -3.05 -2.42 -19.83
CA LEU A 64 -3.19 -3.76 -19.27
C LEU A 64 -4.62 -4.27 -19.38
N THR A 65 -4.75 -5.60 -19.37
CA THR A 65 -6.05 -6.25 -19.37
C THR A 65 -6.74 -6.12 -18.00
N GLN A 66 -8.07 -6.14 -17.99
CA GLN A 66 -8.87 -6.10 -16.76
C GLN A 66 -8.54 -7.23 -15.77
N PRO A 67 -8.31 -8.49 -16.19
CA PRO A 67 -7.85 -9.55 -15.28
C PRO A 67 -6.53 -9.22 -14.57
N THR A 68 -5.56 -8.65 -15.30
CA THR A 68 -4.26 -8.27 -14.73
C THR A 68 -4.41 -7.14 -13.70
N VAL A 69 -5.17 -6.10 -14.02
CA VAL A 69 -5.41 -4.98 -13.10
C VAL A 69 -6.15 -5.43 -11.85
N THR A 70 -7.18 -6.26 -12.01
CA THR A 70 -7.97 -6.78 -10.88
C THR A 70 -7.12 -7.66 -9.96
N HIS A 71 -6.20 -8.45 -10.54
CA HIS A 71 -5.26 -9.24 -9.75
C HIS A 71 -4.36 -8.35 -8.89
N HIS A 72 -3.75 -7.31 -9.47
CA HIS A 72 -2.90 -6.38 -8.73
C HIS A 72 -3.66 -5.60 -7.65
N LEU A 73 -4.88 -5.13 -7.95
CA LEU A 73 -5.75 -4.45 -6.99
C LEU A 73 -6.13 -5.37 -5.82
N ARG A 74 -6.39 -6.65 -6.10
CA ARG A 74 -6.68 -7.64 -5.06
C ARG A 74 -5.49 -7.87 -4.15
N VAL A 75 -4.28 -8.04 -4.72
CA VAL A 75 -3.05 -8.20 -3.93
C VAL A 75 -2.82 -7.00 -3.01
N LEU A 76 -2.99 -5.78 -3.52
CA LEU A 76 -2.86 -4.55 -2.70
C LEU A 76 -3.93 -4.45 -1.62
N TYR A 77 -5.18 -4.83 -1.93
CA TYR A 77 -6.29 -4.84 -0.98
C TYR A 77 -6.11 -5.89 0.13
N GLU A 78 -5.74 -7.13 -0.23
CA GLU A 78 -5.51 -8.21 0.73
C GLU A 78 -4.35 -7.91 1.70
N ALA A 79 -3.37 -7.13 1.24
CA ALA A 79 -2.27 -6.64 2.08
C ALA A 79 -2.59 -5.35 2.84
N GLY A 80 -3.80 -4.81 2.71
CA GLY A 80 -4.24 -3.61 3.44
C GLY A 80 -3.75 -2.27 2.89
N PHE A 81 -3.13 -2.22 1.71
CA PHE A 81 -2.70 -0.95 1.09
C PHE A 81 -3.83 -0.21 0.37
N LEU A 82 -4.91 -0.92 0.04
CA LEU A 82 -6.10 -0.35 -0.56
C LEU A 82 -7.33 -0.68 0.28
N GLU A 83 -8.27 0.25 0.26
CA GLU A 83 -9.65 -0.01 0.64
C GLU A 83 -10.51 -0.05 -0.63
N ARG A 84 -11.61 -0.79 -0.57
CA ARG A 84 -12.54 -0.91 -1.69
C ARG A 84 -13.98 -0.65 -1.26
N GLU A 85 -14.73 0.02 -2.13
CA GLU A 85 -16.14 0.29 -1.93
C GLU A 85 -16.93 -0.14 -3.17
N LYS A 86 -18.04 -0.85 -2.98
CA LYS A 86 -18.92 -1.23 -4.09
C LYS A 86 -20.03 -0.20 -4.23
N ARG A 87 -20.05 0.49 -5.37
CA ARG A 87 -21.10 1.46 -5.73
C ARG A 87 -21.84 0.97 -6.97
N GLY A 88 -23.02 0.41 -6.75
CA GLY A 88 -23.81 -0.23 -7.81
C GLY A 88 -23.08 -1.42 -8.43
N ARG A 89 -22.74 -1.31 -9.72
CA ARG A 89 -22.03 -2.35 -10.49
C ARG A 89 -20.51 -2.22 -10.46
N GLN A 90 -19.99 -1.08 -10.00
CA GLN A 90 -18.56 -0.78 -10.02
C GLN A 90 -17.95 -0.91 -8.62
N THR A 91 -16.67 -1.27 -8.58
CA THR A 91 -15.86 -1.27 -7.37
C THR A 91 -14.82 -0.18 -7.49
N TYR A 92 -14.82 0.72 -6.51
CA TYR A 92 -13.88 1.82 -6.38
C TYR A 92 -12.80 1.43 -5.38
N TYR A 93 -11.57 1.83 -5.68
CA TYR A 93 -10.39 1.57 -4.85
C TYR A 93 -9.78 2.90 -4.41
N ARG A 94 -9.42 2.99 -3.14
CA ARG A 94 -8.72 4.14 -2.55
C ARG A 94 -7.52 3.65 -1.75
N ILE A 95 -6.50 4.50 -1.62
CA ILE A 95 -5.31 4.19 -0.80
C ILE A 95 -5.70 4.18 0.67
N ALA A 96 -5.28 3.15 1.41
CA ALA A 96 -5.35 3.10 2.86
C ALA A 96 -4.18 3.90 3.44
N PRO A 97 -4.40 5.11 4.00
CA PRO A 97 -3.31 5.99 4.43
C PRO A 97 -2.51 5.40 5.59
N GLU A 98 -3.17 4.67 6.50
CA GLU A 98 -2.53 4.07 7.68
C GLU A 98 -1.41 3.08 7.30
N SER A 99 -1.70 2.12 6.41
CA SER A 99 -0.73 1.12 5.95
C SER A 99 0.46 1.75 5.24
N MET A 100 0.23 2.83 4.48
CA MET A 100 1.29 3.57 3.80
C MET A 100 2.15 4.35 4.80
N SER A 101 1.52 4.95 5.82
CA SER A 101 2.21 5.68 6.89
C SER A 101 3.16 4.77 7.66
N VAL A 102 2.72 3.55 8.00
CA VAL A 102 3.55 2.55 8.68
C VAL A 102 4.79 2.21 7.86
N LEU A 103 4.65 1.97 6.54
CA LEU A 103 5.78 1.66 5.67
C LEU A 103 6.78 2.83 5.58
N CYS A 104 6.27 4.06 5.44
CA CYS A 104 7.10 5.26 5.42
C CYS A 104 7.86 5.45 6.74
N GLN A 105 7.19 5.28 7.88
CA GLN A 105 7.82 5.38 9.20
C GLN A 105 8.87 4.29 9.43
N ALA A 106 8.60 3.05 8.98
CA ALA A 106 9.54 1.96 9.09
C ALA A 106 10.84 2.24 8.31
N LEU A 107 10.72 2.85 7.13
CA LEU A 107 11.84 3.16 6.25
C LEU A 107 12.49 4.53 6.50
N ASP A 108 11.96 5.36 7.40
CA ASP A 108 12.52 6.67 7.68
C ASP A 108 13.87 6.51 8.42
N PRO A 109 15.01 6.91 7.81
CA PRO A 109 16.30 6.88 8.48
C PRO A 109 16.48 8.04 9.46
N SER A 110 15.55 9.00 9.47
CA SER A 110 15.63 10.17 10.33
C SER A 110 15.27 9.76 11.76
N PRO A 111 16.06 10.15 12.77
CA PRO A 111 15.60 10.05 14.15
C PRO A 111 14.34 10.91 14.26
N GLN A 112 13.20 10.30 14.62
CA GLN A 112 11.96 11.02 14.79
C GLN A 112 12.18 12.13 15.82
N LEU A 113 12.33 13.38 15.34
CA LEU A 113 12.26 14.53 16.22
C LEU A 113 10.83 14.49 16.76
N LEU A 114 10.68 14.17 18.04
CA LEU A 114 9.43 14.24 18.77
C LEU A 114 8.82 15.64 18.56
N THR A 115 7.98 15.81 17.54
CA THR A 115 7.06 16.95 17.46
C THR A 115 5.93 16.64 18.41
N ALA A 116 6.23 16.80 19.71
CA ALA A 116 5.23 17.06 20.71
C ALA A 116 4.65 18.45 20.41
N SER A 117 3.36 18.51 20.13
CA SER A 117 2.52 19.69 20.31
C SER A 117 1.10 19.23 20.61
#